data_AF-A0A936SE50-F1
#
_entry.id   AF-A0A936SE50-F1
#
_cell.length_a   1.000
_cell.length_b   1.000
_cell.length_c   1.000
_cell.angle_alpha   90.00
_cell.angle_beta   90.00
_cell.angle_gamma   90.00
#
_symmetry.space_group_name_H-M   'P 1'
#
loop_
_entity.id
_entity.type
_entity.pdbx_description
1 polymer ?
#
loop_
_entity_poly.entity_id
_entity_poly.type
_entity_poly.pdbx_seq_one_letter_code
_entity_poly.pdbx_strand_id
1 'polypeptide(L)' 'MQTGITTPEQLMAAGYNSNPAKLPGYINRGGQNWTTLIPRETKIYLQIYESLERAVPMNSRNR' A
#
# COMPACT_ATOMS: atom_id res chain seq x y z
N MET A 1 -15.84 3.43 8.79
CA MET A 1 -16.24 2.27 7.96
C MET A 1 -15.01 1.86 7.15
N GLN A 2 -14.56 0.60 7.25
CA GLN A 2 -13.50 0.09 6.39
C GLN A 2 -14.09 -0.13 4.99
N THR A 3 -13.51 0.50 3.97
CA THR A 3 -14.01 0.44 2.59
C THR A 3 -13.44 -0.73 1.78
N GLY A 4 -12.45 -1.44 2.32
CA GLY A 4 -11.76 -2.54 1.62
C GLY A 4 -10.88 -2.10 0.44
N ILE A 5 -10.63 -0.79 0.29
CA ILE A 5 -9.90 -0.20 -0.85
C ILE A 5 -8.37 -0.38 -0.72
N THR A 6 -7.86 -0.52 0.50
CA THR A 6 -6.42 -0.66 0.80
C THR A 6 -6.23 -1.43 2.10
N THR A 7 -5.07 -2.08 2.26
CA THR A 7 -4.68 -2.72 3.53
C THR A 7 -3.84 -1.78 4.41
N PRO A 8 -3.71 -2.03 5.73
CA PRO A 8 -2.80 -1.30 6.61
C PRO A 8 -1.34 -1.32 6.14
N GLU A 9 -0.88 -2.44 5.58
CA GLU A 9 0.49 -2.63 5.11
C GLU A 9 0.74 -1.81 3.84
N GLN A 10 -0.22 -1.77 2.92
CA GLN A 10 -0.18 -0.88 1.76
C GLN A 10 -0.17 0.60 2.18
N LEU A 11 -0.94 0.96 3.20
CA LEU A 11 -0.94 2.32 3.76
C LEU A 11 0.40 2.67 4.41
N MET A 12 1.00 1.74 5.19
CA MET A 12 2.32 1.94 5.78
C MET A 12 3.39 2.06 4.71
N ALA A 13 3.45 1.15 3.75
CA ALA A 13 4.43 1.17 2.68
C ALA A 13 4.31 2.44 1.82
N ALA A 14 3.09 2.84 1.44
CA ALA A 14 2.89 4.06 0.67
C ALA A 14 3.15 5.33 1.49
N GLY A 15 2.79 5.34 2.78
CA GLY A 15 2.94 6.49 3.68
C GLY A 15 4.38 6.74 4.05
N TYR A 16 5.15 5.68 4.30
CA TYR A 16 6.57 5.78 4.60
C TYR A 16 7.39 6.32 3.41
N ASN A 17 6.98 5.97 2.18
CA ASN A 17 7.68 6.31 0.95
C ASN A 17 7.01 7.44 0.14
N SER A 18 6.14 8.21 0.78
CA SER A 18 5.46 9.35 0.17
C SER A 18 5.10 10.38 1.25
N ASN A 19 4.30 11.38 0.90
CA ASN A 19 3.69 12.26 1.89
C ASN A 19 2.37 11.63 2.39
N PRO A 20 2.28 11.15 3.65
CA PRO A 20 1.08 10.51 4.18
C PRO A 20 -0.17 11.39 4.09
N ALA A 21 -0.01 12.72 4.21
CA ALA A 21 -1.12 13.66 4.13
C ALA A 21 -1.79 13.69 2.74
N LYS A 22 -1.09 13.23 1.69
CA LYS A 22 -1.64 13.14 0.32
C LYS A 22 -2.37 11.82 0.05
N LEU A 23 -2.13 10.77 0.84
CA LEU A 23 -2.71 9.44 0.61
C LEU A 23 -4.25 9.42 0.59
N PRO A 24 -4.96 10.07 1.53
CA PRO A 24 -6.42 10.11 1.49
C PRO A 24 -6.96 10.69 0.17
N GLY A 25 -6.27 11.69 -0.39
CA GLY A 25 -6.64 12.30 -1.66
C GLY A 25 -6.46 11.36 -2.87
N TYR A 26 -5.48 10.45 -2.84
CA TYR A 26 -5.33 9.43 -3.88
C TYR A 26 -6.39 8.34 -3.73
N ILE A 27 -6.62 7.87 -2.50
CA ILE A 27 -7.61 6.82 -2.19
C ILE A 27 -9.02 7.26 -2.57
N ASN A 28 -9.43 8.46 -2.17
CA ASN A 28 -10.76 8.97 -2.46
C ASN A 28 -11.00 9.19 -3.96
N ARG A 29 -9.98 9.63 -4.71
CA ARG A 29 -10.10 9.88 -6.16
C ARG A 29 -10.00 8.61 -7.01
N GLY A 30 -9.11 7.71 -6.64
CA GLY A 30 -8.82 6.52 -7.43
C GLY A 30 -9.59 5.28 -7.04
N GLY A 31 -10.25 5.26 -5.87
CA GLY A 31 -10.92 4.08 -5.36
C GLY A 31 -9.98 2.88 -5.36
N GLN A 32 -10.40 1.74 -5.90
CA GLN A 32 -9.57 0.53 -6.02
C GLN A 32 -8.28 0.75 -6.84
N ASN A 33 -8.24 1.74 -7.73
CA ASN A 33 -7.08 2.06 -8.57
C ASN A 33 -6.23 3.20 -8.02
N TRP A 34 -6.38 3.58 -6.75
CA TRP A 34 -5.66 4.72 -6.15
C TRP A 34 -4.14 4.64 -6.27
N THR A 35 -3.58 3.43 -6.30
CA THR A 35 -2.15 3.19 -6.49
C THR A 35 -1.65 3.68 -7.85
N THR A 36 -2.51 3.86 -8.84
CA THR A 36 -2.13 4.46 -10.14
C THR A 36 -1.81 5.95 -10.03
N LEU A 37 -2.35 6.63 -9.01
CA LEU A 37 -2.26 8.08 -8.83
C LEU A 37 -1.09 8.53 -7.94
N ILE A 38 -0.45 7.60 -7.21
CA ILE A 38 0.69 7.93 -6.35
C ILE A 38 1.97 8.16 -7.19
N PRO A 39 2.98 8.86 -6.65
CA PRO A 39 4.26 9.06 -7.34
C PRO A 39 4.92 7.74 -7.76
N ARG A 40 5.67 7.76 -8.87
CA ARG A 40 6.34 6.56 -9.40
C ARG A 40 7.26 5.90 -8.37
N GLU A 41 8.00 6.69 -7.61
CA GLU A 41 8.89 6.20 -6.54
C GLU A 41 8.09 5.43 -5.48
N THR A 42 6.95 5.96 -5.04
CA THR A 42 6.08 5.28 -4.08
C THR A 42 5.53 3.96 -4.63
N LYS A 43 5.24 3.87 -5.93
CA LYS A 43 4.79 2.61 -6.58
C LYS A 43 5.82 1.49 -6.47
N ILE A 44 7.12 1.82 -6.55
CA ILE A 44 8.20 0.83 -6.45
C ILE A 44 8.16 0.13 -5.10
N TYR A 45 7.87 0.84 -4.01
CA TYR A 45 7.81 0.23 -2.67
C TYR A 45 6.61 -0.68 -2.47
N LEU A 46 5.45 -0.36 -3.09
CA LEU A 46 4.32 -1.30 -3.13
C LEU A 46 4.69 -2.58 -3.89
N GLN A 47 5.41 -2.45 -5.02
CA GLN A 47 5.90 -3.60 -5.78
C GLN A 47 6.92 -4.43 -4.99
N ILE A 48 7.82 -3.79 -4.24
CA ILE A 48 8.77 -4.47 -3.36
C ILE A 48 8.02 -5.22 -2.27
N TYR A 49 7.06 -4.57 -1.60
CA TYR A 49 6.25 -5.21 -0.57
C TYR A 49 5.51 -6.44 -1.12
N GLU A 50 4.84 -6.29 -2.27
CA GLU A 50 4.14 -7.40 -2.93
C GLU A 50 5.10 -8.52 -3.40
N SER A 51 6.34 -8.17 -3.77
CA SER A 51 7.37 -9.15 -4.12
C SER A 51 7.88 -9.89 -2.89
N LEU A 52 8.02 -9.21 -1.76
CA LEU A 52 8.43 -9.80 -0.48
C LEU A 52 7.36 -10.77 0.04
N GLU A 53 6.09 -10.37 0.05
CA GLU A 53 4.97 -11.23 0.45
C GLU A 53 4.91 -12.52 -0.39
N ARG A 54 5.20 -12.42 -1.69
CA ARG A 54 5.25 -13.58 -2.60
C ARG A 54 6.48 -14.46 -2.39
N ALA A 55 7.64 -13.86 -2.15
CA ALA A 55 8.91 -14.58 -2.04
C ALA A 55 9.12 -15.21 -0.65
N VAL A 56 8.58 -14.57 0.39
CA VAL A 56 8.74 -14.97 1.78
C VAL A 56 7.34 -15.09 2.39
N PRO A 57 6.74 -16.29 2.38
CA PRO A 57 5.46 -16.50 3.03
C PRO A 57 5.57 -16.15 4.52
N MET A 58 5.02 -15.01 4.91
CA MET A 58 4.89 -14.59 6.30
C MET A 58 3.77 -15.39 6.95
N ASN A 59 3.95 -16.71 7.08
CA ASN A 59 3.07 -17.50 7.93
C ASN A 59 3.28 -17.00 9.36
N SER A 60 2.22 -16.47 9.98
CA SER A 60 2.20 -16.20 11.41
C SER A 60 2.72 -17.45 12.11
N ARG A 61 3.84 -17.33 12.84
CA ARG A 61 4.30 -18.41 13.72
C ARG A 61 3.19 -18.61 14.74
N ASN A 62 2.39 -19.65 14.55
CA ASN A 62 1.38 -20.05 15.52
C ASN A 62 2.12 -20.29 16.84
N ARG A 63 1.78 -19.50 17.85
CA ARG A 63 2.38 -19.61 19.18
C ARG A 63 1.67 -20.68 19.98
#